data_AF-A0A376P8F5-F1
#
_entry.id   AF-A0A376P8F5-F1
#
_cell.length_a   1.000
_cell.length_b   1.000
_cell.length_c   1.000
_cell.angle_alpha   90.00
_cell.angle_beta   90.00
_cell.angle_gamma   90.00
#
_symmetry.space_group_name_H-M   'P 1'
#
loop_
_entity.id
_entity.type
_entity.pdbx_description
1 polymer ?
#
loop_
_entity_poly.entity_id
_entity_poly.type
_entity_poly.pdbx_seq_one_letter_code
_entity_poly.pdbx_strand_id
1 'polypeptide(L)'
;MPGQTLGGVGCHLYQEFEGHCLTASQLEQAITTLLQRHPMLHIAFRPDGQQVWLPQPYWNGVTVHDLRHNDAESRQAYLDALRQRLSHRLLRVEIGETFDFQLTLGNAANLLI
;
A
#
# COMPACT_ATOMS: atom_id res chain seq x y z
N MET A 1 16.88 -15.30 -7.98
CA MET A 1 17.11 -16.76 -7.99
C MET A 1 16.28 -17.38 -9.13
N PRO A 2 16.88 -17.95 -10.19
CA PRO A 2 16.14 -18.75 -11.16
C PRO A 2 15.97 -20.19 -10.64
N GLY A 3 14.78 -20.79 -10.78
CA GLY A 3 14.59 -22.24 -10.60
C GLY A 3 13.45 -22.72 -9.71
N GLN A 4 12.60 -21.85 -9.16
CA GLN A 4 11.38 -22.31 -8.46
C GLN A 4 10.17 -22.24 -9.38
N THR A 5 9.58 -23.40 -9.70
CA THR A 5 8.37 -23.55 -10.52
C THR A 5 7.14 -22.83 -9.93
N LEU A 6 7.16 -22.55 -8.62
CA LEU A 6 6.14 -21.79 -7.88
C LEU A 6 6.70 -20.48 -7.26
N GLY A 7 7.93 -20.09 -7.62
CA GLY A 7 8.58 -18.88 -7.11
C GLY A 7 8.32 -17.67 -8.02
N GLY A 8 8.48 -16.46 -7.46
CA GLY A 8 8.28 -15.20 -8.18
C GLY A 8 6.93 -14.53 -7.95
N VAL A 9 6.04 -15.15 -7.18
CA VAL A 9 4.80 -14.54 -6.69
C VAL A 9 4.96 -14.32 -5.18
N GLY A 10 5.05 -13.06 -4.76
CA GLY A 10 4.94 -12.73 -3.34
C GLY A 10 3.52 -13.01 -2.84
N CYS A 11 3.36 -13.45 -1.59
CA CYS A 11 2.05 -13.47 -0.95
C CYS A 11 1.62 -12.01 -0.73
N HIS A 12 0.93 -11.44 -1.72
CA HIS A 12 0.48 -10.05 -1.75
C HIS A 12 -1.04 -10.04 -1.60
N LEU A 13 -1.54 -9.23 -0.66
CA LEU A 13 -2.96 -8.99 -0.48
C LEU A 13 -3.27 -7.55 -0.89
N TYR A 14 -4.15 -7.41 -1.87
CA TYR A 14 -4.67 -6.14 -2.34
C TYR A 14 -6.15 -6.03 -1.98
N GLN A 15 -6.57 -4.92 -1.38
CA GLN A 15 -7.95 -4.67 -0.98
C GLN A 15 -8.30 -3.19 -1.13
N GLU A 16 -9.52 -2.94 -1.58
CA GLU A 16 -10.11 -1.60 -1.70
C GLU A 16 -11.23 -1.41 -0.69
N PHE A 17 -11.31 -0.22 -0.09
CA PHE A 17 -12.38 0.14 0.83
C PHE A 17 -12.97 1.49 0.48
N GLU A 18 -14.28 1.53 0.29
CA GLU A 18 -15.01 2.79 0.17
C GLU A 18 -15.30 3.36 1.56
N GLY A 19 -14.89 4.60 1.77
CA GLY A 19 -15.08 5.33 3.00
C GLY A 19 -15.61 6.74 2.74
N HIS A 20 -16.22 7.31 3.77
CA HIS A 20 -16.68 8.70 3.76
C HIS A 20 -15.87 9.50 4.78
N CYS A 21 -15.59 10.76 4.47
CA CYS A 21 -14.94 11.71 5.38
C CYS A 21 -13.53 11.31 5.89
N LEU A 22 -12.84 10.37 5.24
CA LEU A 22 -11.46 10.00 5.59
C LEU A 22 -10.46 11.00 5.02
N THR A 23 -9.72 11.71 5.86
CA THR A 23 -8.63 12.59 5.40
C THR A 23 -7.29 11.86 5.40
N ALA A 24 -6.35 12.33 4.56
CA ALA A 24 -4.98 11.80 4.53
C ALA A 24 -4.31 11.90 5.92
N SER A 25 -4.55 12.99 6.65
CA SER A 25 -3.97 13.17 7.99
C SER A 25 -4.50 12.16 9.01
N GLN A 26 -5.80 11.84 8.98
CA GLN A 26 -6.36 10.81 9.85
C GLN A 26 -5.81 9.43 9.53
N LEU A 27 -5.66 9.11 8.24
CA LEU A 27 -5.07 7.84 7.82
C LEU A 27 -3.60 7.74 8.24
N GLU A 28 -2.82 8.81 8.07
CA GLU A 28 -1.43 8.89 8.50
C GLU A 28 -1.26 8.65 10.01
N GLN A 29 -2.12 9.24 10.83
CA GLN A 29 -2.12 9.04 12.28
C GLN A 29 -2.48 7.60 12.66
N ALA A 30 -3.47 7.00 11.98
CA ALA A 30 -3.86 5.61 12.21
C ALA A 30 -2.73 4.64 11.84
N ILE A 31 -2.06 4.85 10.71
CA ILE A 31 -0.92 4.04 10.26
C ILE A 31 0.27 4.19 11.21
N THR A 32 0.56 5.41 11.67
CA THR A 32 1.60 5.66 12.68
C THR A 32 1.34 4.85 13.95
N THR A 33 0.08 4.79 14.38
CA THR A 33 -0.33 3.99 15.55
C THR A 33 -0.18 2.49 15.29
N LEU A 34 -0.54 2.01 14.09
CA LEU A 34 -0.34 0.61 13.70
C LEU A 34 1.14 0.22 13.71
N LEU A 35 2.01 1.05 13.14
CA LEU A 35 3.46 0.84 13.12
C LEU A 35 4.03 0.70 14.53
N GLN A 36 3.67 1.61 15.44
CA GLN A 36 4.10 1.56 16.84
C GLN A 36 3.63 0.28 17.57
N ARG A 37 2.42 -0.20 17.24
CA ARG A 37 1.81 -1.36 17.89
C ARG A 37 2.33 -2.70 17.37
N HIS A 38 2.76 -2.77 16.11
CA HIS A 38 3.01 -4.04 15.41
C HIS A 38 4.45 -4.16 14.89
N PRO A 39 5.36 -4.81 15.65
CA PRO A 39 6.75 -5.02 15.22
C PRO A 39 6.92 -5.74 13.88
N MET A 40 5.95 -6.55 13.46
CA MET A 40 5.99 -7.26 12.18
C MET A 40 5.91 -6.31 10.97
N LEU A 41 5.38 -5.09 11.14
CA LEU A 41 5.38 -4.06 10.08
C LEU A 41 6.74 -3.37 9.91
N HIS A 42 7.71 -3.70 10.76
CA HIS A 42 9.08 -3.20 10.71
C HIS A 42 10.06 -4.25 10.14
N ILE A 43 9.58 -5.39 9.67
CA ILE A 43 10.44 -6.51 9.27
C ILE A 43 10.92 -6.35 7.83
N ALA A 44 12.22 -6.55 7.62
CA ALA A 44 12.81 -6.81 6.31
C ALA A 44 13.22 -8.28 6.17
N PHE A 45 13.19 -8.80 4.94
CA PHE A 45 13.53 -10.18 4.61
C PHE A 45 14.83 -10.23 3.81
N ARG A 46 15.87 -10.81 4.41
CA ARG A 46 17.18 -10.95 3.77
C ARG A 46 17.17 -12.00 2.65
N PRO A 47 18.12 -11.94 1.71
CA PRO A 47 18.24 -12.94 0.63
C PRO A 47 18.46 -14.38 1.11
N ASP A 48 18.95 -14.56 2.34
CA ASP A 48 19.13 -15.86 2.99
C ASP A 48 17.85 -16.38 3.70
N GLY A 49 16.73 -15.65 3.58
CA GLY A 49 15.44 -15.99 4.17
C GLY A 49 15.26 -15.52 5.63
N GLN A 50 16.27 -14.89 6.24
CA GLN A 50 16.14 -14.38 7.61
C GLN A 50 15.29 -13.11 7.67
N GLN A 51 14.52 -12.98 8.76
CA GLN A 51 13.80 -11.77 9.09
C GLN A 51 14.64 -10.86 10.00
N VAL A 52 14.60 -9.56 9.73
CA VAL A 52 15.31 -8.54 10.52
C VAL A 52 14.32 -7.47 10.91
N TRP A 53 14.29 -7.14 12.20
CA TRP A 53 13.53 -5.99 12.68
C TRP A 53 14.30 -4.69 12.43
N LEU A 54 13.60 -3.70 11.86
CA LEU A 54 14.15 -2.37 11.60
C LEU A 54 13.70 -1.38 12.68
N PRO A 55 14.62 -0.63 13.31
CA PRO A 55 14.27 0.42 14.26
C PRO A 55 13.35 1.49 13.68
N GLN A 56 13.53 1.80 12.39
CA GLN A 56 12.67 2.69 11.63
C GLN A 56 11.89 1.87 10.59
N PRO A 57 10.55 1.98 10.55
CA PRO A 57 9.76 1.26 9.56
C PRO A 57 9.96 1.84 8.16
N TYR A 58 9.75 1.01 7.15
CA TYR A 58 9.64 1.48 5.78
C TYR A 58 8.27 2.14 5.58
N TRP A 59 8.20 3.45 5.78
CA TRP A 59 6.97 4.22 5.62
C TRP A 59 7.28 5.61 5.06
N ASN A 60 6.73 5.92 3.88
CA ASN A 60 6.97 7.19 3.16
C ASN A 60 5.78 8.16 3.26
N GLY A 61 4.79 7.86 4.10
CA GLY A 61 3.53 8.59 4.20
C GLY A 61 2.48 8.11 3.20
N VAL A 62 1.22 8.50 3.47
CA VAL A 62 0.08 8.18 2.61
C VAL A 62 0.24 8.85 1.23
N THR A 63 0.22 8.03 0.17
CA THR A 63 0.11 8.56 -1.20
C THR A 63 -1.33 8.99 -1.46
N VAL A 64 -1.52 10.24 -1.90
CA VAL A 64 -2.86 10.81 -2.18
C VAL A 64 -3.06 11.00 -3.67
N HIS A 65 -4.14 10.42 -4.19
CA HIS A 65 -4.64 10.60 -5.55
C HIS A 65 -5.85 11.54 -5.52
N ASP A 66 -5.67 12.81 -5.85
CA ASP A 66 -6.77 13.78 -5.88
C ASP A 66 -7.45 13.80 -7.24
N LEU A 67 -8.65 13.22 -7.32
CA LEU A 67 -9.45 13.10 -8.53
C LEU A 67 -10.75 13.91 -8.44
N ARG A 68 -10.84 14.86 -7.50
CA ARG A 68 -12.07 15.66 -7.27
C ARG A 68 -12.46 16.52 -8.48
N HIS A 69 -11.48 16.92 -9.27
CA HIS A 69 -11.68 17.78 -10.43
C HIS A 69 -11.77 16.99 -11.76
N ASN A 70 -11.67 15.67 -11.71
CA ASN A 70 -11.75 14.82 -12.88
C ASN A 70 -13.22 14.52 -13.23
N ASP A 71 -13.52 14.46 -14.52
CA ASP A 71 -14.79 13.92 -14.99
C ASP A 71 -14.87 12.41 -14.67
N ALA A 72 -16.08 11.84 -14.81
CA ALA A 72 -16.34 10.47 -14.42
C ALA A 72 -15.53 9.44 -15.24
N GLU A 73 -15.33 9.67 -16.53
CA GLU A 73 -14.62 8.77 -17.42
C GLU A 73 -13.12 8.78 -17.10
N SER A 74 -12.51 9.96 -17.03
CA SER A 74 -11.09 10.12 -16.67
C SER A 74 -10.78 9.55 -15.28
N ARG A 75 -11.70 9.74 -14.32
CA ARG A 75 -11.56 9.17 -12.97
C ARG A 75 -11.59 7.65 -13.00
N GLN A 76 -12.54 7.06 -13.73
CA GLN A 76 -12.66 5.60 -13.82
C GLN A 76 -11.42 4.99 -14.49
N ALA A 77 -10.96 5.56 -15.61
CA ALA A 77 -9.77 5.09 -16.30
C ALA A 77 -8.52 5.14 -15.41
N TYR A 78 -8.36 6.21 -14.61
CA TYR A 78 -7.27 6.33 -13.65
C TYR A 78 -7.34 5.26 -12.56
N LEU A 79 -8.53 5.06 -11.98
CA LEU A 79 -8.73 4.02 -10.96
C LEU A 79 -8.44 2.63 -11.51
N ASP A 80 -8.91 2.30 -12.72
CA ASP A 80 -8.66 1.00 -13.35
C ASP A 80 -7.15 0.74 -13.54
N ALA A 81 -6.41 1.74 -14.02
CA ALA A 81 -4.96 1.66 -14.16
C ALA A 81 -4.26 1.53 -12.80
N LEU A 82 -4.76 2.24 -11.78
CA LEU A 82 -4.25 2.15 -10.41
C LEU A 82 -4.44 0.74 -9.83
N ARG A 83 -5.64 0.15 -9.97
CA ARG A 83 -5.91 -1.23 -9.52
C ARG A 83 -4.99 -2.23 -10.21
N GLN A 84 -4.84 -2.14 -11.53
CA GLN A 84 -3.94 -3.05 -12.28
C GLN A 84 -2.51 -2.99 -11.75
N ARG A 85 -2.00 -1.78 -11.51
CA ARG A 85 -0.65 -1.56 -10.98
C ARG A 85 -0.48 -2.08 -9.56
N LEU A 86 -1.43 -1.83 -8.66
CA LEU A 86 -1.29 -2.14 -7.23
C LEU A 86 -1.55 -3.61 -6.93
N SER A 87 -2.57 -4.22 -7.55
CA SER A 87 -2.91 -5.65 -7.36
C SER A 87 -1.81 -6.63 -7.76
N HIS A 88 -0.88 -6.20 -8.63
CA HIS A 88 0.25 -7.00 -9.10
C HIS A 88 1.60 -6.48 -8.59
N ARG A 89 1.60 -5.50 -7.68
CA ARG A 89 2.82 -4.90 -7.17
C ARG A 89 3.60 -5.90 -6.32
N LEU A 90 4.86 -6.07 -6.64
CA LEU A 90 5.83 -6.69 -5.75
C LEU A 90 6.38 -5.64 -4.79
N LEU A 91 6.09 -5.81 -3.50
CA LEU A 91 6.65 -4.97 -2.44
C LEU A 91 8.11 -5.37 -2.20
N ARG A 92 8.97 -4.38 -1.94
CA ARG A 92 10.40 -4.58 -1.67
C ARG A 92 10.63 -4.99 -0.23
N VAL A 93 10.21 -6.20 0.10
CA VAL A 93 10.29 -6.77 1.44
C VAL A 93 11.74 -6.85 1.96
N GLU A 94 12.72 -6.83 1.06
CA GLU A 94 14.16 -6.81 1.38
C GLU A 94 14.63 -5.51 2.04
N ILE A 95 13.90 -4.40 1.83
CA ILE A 95 14.14 -3.11 2.51
C ILE A 95 13.05 -2.77 3.53
N GLY A 96 12.19 -3.72 3.87
CA GLY A 96 11.13 -3.56 4.86
C GLY A 96 9.80 -3.01 4.32
N GLU A 97 9.69 -2.80 3.01
CA GLU A 97 8.42 -2.45 2.37
C GLU A 97 7.51 -3.68 2.38
N THR A 98 6.63 -3.77 3.38
CA THR A 98 5.77 -4.96 3.61
C THR A 98 4.28 -4.66 3.52
N PHE A 99 3.91 -3.37 3.51
CA PHE A 99 2.54 -2.89 3.36
C PHE A 99 2.56 -1.53 2.65
N ASP A 100 1.40 -1.10 2.17
CA ASP A 100 1.20 0.23 1.61
C ASP A 100 -0.27 0.66 1.82
N PHE A 101 -0.50 1.97 1.91
CA PHE A 101 -1.83 2.55 1.99
C PHE A 101 -1.89 3.80 1.12
N GLN A 102 -2.81 3.82 0.16
CA GLN A 102 -3.05 4.96 -0.71
C GLN A 102 -4.48 5.46 -0.53
N LEU A 103 -4.68 6.76 -0.70
CA LEU A 103 -5.97 7.41 -0.55
C LEU A 103 -6.35 8.10 -1.85
N THR A 104 -7.47 7.73 -2.42
CA THR A 104 -8.07 8.47 -3.53
C THR A 104 -9.20 9.37 -3.03
N LEU A 105 -9.16 10.65 -3.40
CA LEU A 105 -10.19 11.63 -3.09
C LEU A 105 -11.09 11.83 -4.31
N GLY A 106 -12.40 11.60 -4.14
CA GLY A 106 -13.42 11.78 -5.17
C GLY A 106 -14.64 12.56 -4.66
N ASN A 107 -15.61 12.81 -5.56
CA ASN A 107 -16.72 13.73 -5.31
C ASN A 107 -17.85 13.15 -4.44
N ALA A 108 -17.81 11.85 -4.11
CA ALA A 108 -18.86 11.18 -3.34
C ALA A 108 -18.34 10.17 -2.31
N ALA A 109 -17.12 9.65 -2.48
CA ALA A 109 -16.48 8.74 -1.55
C ALA A 109 -14.96 8.84 -1.69
N ASN A 110 -14.26 8.52 -0.61
CA ASN A 110 -12.82 8.29 -0.62
C ASN A 110 -12.58 6.80 -0.71
N LEU A 111 -11.64 6.39 -1.56
CA LEU A 111 -11.28 4.99 -1.74
C LEU A 111 -9.89 4.78 -1.16
N LEU A 112 -9.78 3.85 -0.22
CA LEU A 112 -8.50 3.36 0.27
C LEU A 112 -8.06 2.19 -0.62
N ILE A 113 -6.84 2.26 -1.12
CA ILE A 113 -6.27 1.36 -2.13
C ILE A 113 -4.87 0.91 -1.71
#